data_AF-A0A6G0UAB1-F1
#
_entry.id   AF-A0A6G0UAB1-F1
#
_cell.length_a   1.000
_cell.length_b   1.000
_cell.length_c   1.000
_cell.angle_alpha   90.00
_cell.angle_beta   90.00
_cell.angle_gamma   90.00
#
_symmetry.space_group_name_H-M   'P 1'
#
loop_
_entity.id
_entity.type
_entity.pdbx_description
1 polymer ?
#
loop_
_entity_poly.entity_id
_entity_poly.type
_entity_poly.pdbx_seq_one_letter_code
_entity_poly.pdbx_strand_id
1 'polypeptide(L)'
;IHRVRPHKGQNDVARRLRALLHSDLNPSEIAESHRNCGKVQDAYTLRCVPQVHGIVHETVEFCKGIITRELNSATDNPLIFPDQEQIISGGNFHGEYPAKVLDYLAIAVQELAQMSERRLERLVNHELSGLPTFLTRFGGLNSGFMTIQLCAASLVSENKVLCHPSSADS
;
A
#
# COMPACT_ATOMS: atom_id res chain seq x y z
N ILE A 1 0.67 20.77 7.99
CA ILE A 1 1.68 19.80 7.49
C ILE A 1 1.37 19.35 6.06
N HIS A 2 0.39 18.47 5.81
CA HIS A 2 0.24 17.88 4.46
C HIS A 2 -0.07 18.88 3.33
N ARG A 3 -0.71 20.01 3.63
CA ARG A 3 -0.98 21.07 2.64
C ARG A 3 0.27 21.77 2.11
N VAL A 4 1.39 21.78 2.85
CA VAL A 4 2.64 22.42 2.37
C VAL A 4 3.44 21.51 1.42
N ARG A 5 3.04 20.25 1.26
CA ARG A 5 3.56 19.30 0.26
C ARG A 5 2.35 18.70 -0.49
N PRO A 6 1.84 19.35 -1.54
CA PRO A 6 0.47 19.21 -2.02
C PRO A 6 0.22 17.96 -2.89
N HIS A 7 0.79 16.81 -2.53
CA HIS A 7 0.42 15.54 -3.14
C HIS A 7 -1.01 15.16 -2.71
N LYS A 8 -1.87 14.79 -3.65
CA LYS A 8 -3.28 14.51 -3.41
C LYS A 8 -3.43 13.30 -2.48
N GLY A 9 -2.77 12.20 -2.81
CA GLY A 9 -2.82 10.97 -2.02
C GLY A 9 -2.35 11.17 -0.59
N GLN A 10 -1.28 11.94 -0.37
CA GLN A 10 -0.81 12.28 0.97
C GLN A 10 -1.88 13.03 1.78
N ASN A 11 -2.54 14.01 1.17
CA ASN A 11 -3.60 14.77 1.82
C ASN A 11 -4.83 13.90 2.11
N ASP A 12 -5.21 13.02 1.18
CA ASP A 12 -6.34 12.10 1.33
C ASP A 12 -6.11 11.07 2.43
N VAL A 13 -4.94 10.41 2.47
CA VAL A 13 -4.59 9.48 3.55
C VAL A 13 -4.58 10.19 4.89
N ALA A 14 -3.98 11.37 4.98
CA ALA A 14 -3.96 12.12 6.22
C ALA A 14 -5.37 12.51 6.71
N ARG A 15 -6.25 12.88 5.78
CA ARG A 15 -7.64 13.20 6.08
C ARG A 15 -8.39 11.96 6.59
N ARG A 16 -8.22 10.80 5.93
CA ARG A 16 -8.82 9.52 6.35
C ARG A 16 -8.34 9.11 7.76
N LEU A 17 -7.05 9.22 8.04
CA LEU A 17 -6.51 8.92 9.36
C LEU A 17 -7.05 9.87 10.45
N ARG A 18 -7.11 11.18 10.18
CA ARG A 18 -7.72 12.13 11.13
C ARG A 18 -9.19 11.82 11.38
N ALA A 19 -9.93 11.43 10.35
CA ALA A 19 -11.33 11.02 10.50
C ALA A 19 -11.51 9.72 11.30
N LEU A 20 -10.47 8.90 11.46
CA LEU A 20 -10.50 7.71 12.31
C LEU A 20 -10.06 8.01 13.75
N LEU A 21 -9.02 8.84 13.92
CA LEU A 21 -8.41 9.10 15.23
C LEU A 21 -9.09 10.24 16.00
N HIS A 22 -9.64 11.21 15.29
CA HIS A 22 -10.21 12.45 15.84
C HIS A 22 -11.61 12.73 15.26
N SER A 23 -12.39 11.67 15.01
CA SER A 23 -13.79 11.84 14.62
C SER A 23 -14.59 12.46 15.76
N ASP A 24 -15.47 13.42 15.45
CA ASP A 24 -16.41 13.96 16.42
C ASP A 24 -17.50 12.94 16.81
N LEU A 25 -17.76 11.95 15.96
CA LEU A 25 -18.77 10.91 16.21
C LEU A 25 -18.25 9.74 17.05
N ASN A 26 -16.97 9.41 16.92
CA ASN A 26 -16.32 8.32 17.65
C ASN A 26 -14.83 8.64 17.86
N PRO A 27 -14.50 9.52 18.83
CA PRO A 27 -13.13 9.94 19.07
C PRO A 27 -12.30 8.77 19.64
N SER A 28 -11.04 8.66 19.22
CA SER A 28 -10.17 7.59 19.71
C SER A 28 -9.67 7.91 21.13
N GLU A 29 -10.10 7.12 22.11
CA GLU A 29 -9.59 7.18 23.49
C GLU A 29 -8.07 6.94 23.57
N ILE A 30 -7.53 6.14 22.65
CA ILE A 30 -6.08 5.89 22.55
C ILE A 30 -5.36 7.16 22.09
N ALA A 31 -5.88 7.85 21.07
CA ALA A 31 -5.29 9.11 20.63
C ALA A 31 -5.37 10.18 21.73
N GLU A 32 -6.48 10.22 22.46
CA GLU A 32 -6.69 11.18 23.55
C GLU A 32 -5.77 10.91 24.75
N SER A 33 -5.64 9.66 25.19
CA SER A 33 -4.76 9.29 26.31
C SER A 33 -3.28 9.63 26.07
N HIS A 34 -2.89 9.79 24.80
CA HIS A 34 -1.55 10.19 24.40
C HIS A 34 -1.38 11.69 24.08
N ARG A 35 -2.41 12.53 24.26
CA ARG A 35 -2.39 13.97 23.93
C ARG A 35 -1.20 14.71 24.57
N ASN A 36 -0.88 14.36 25.81
CA ASN A 36 0.21 14.94 26.59
C ASN A 36 1.30 13.92 26.93
N CYS A 37 1.48 12.87 26.12
CA CYS A 37 2.55 11.91 26.37
C CYS A 37 3.91 12.56 26.10
N GLY A 38 4.92 12.32 26.95
CA GLY A 38 6.24 12.94 26.85
C GLY A 38 7.07 12.52 25.62
N LYS A 39 6.47 11.80 24.66
CA LYS A 39 7.13 11.41 23.40
C LYS A 39 7.05 12.57 22.40
N VAL A 40 8.22 13.02 21.96
CA VAL A 40 8.33 14.13 20.99
C VAL A 40 8.02 13.67 19.56
N GLN A 41 8.38 12.43 19.19
CA GLN A 41 8.18 11.89 17.85
C GLN A 41 7.85 10.40 17.90
N ASP A 42 6.87 10.00 17.10
CA ASP A 42 6.62 8.58 16.83
C ASP A 42 7.54 8.03 15.74
N ALA A 43 7.65 6.70 15.71
CA ALA A 43 8.33 5.97 14.66
C ALA A 43 7.71 6.25 13.29
N TYR A 44 8.53 6.15 12.25
CA TYR A 44 8.14 6.49 10.88
C TYR A 44 6.98 5.63 10.38
N THR A 45 6.87 4.38 10.84
CA THR A 45 5.79 3.45 10.48
C THR A 45 4.39 3.92 10.93
N LEU A 46 4.34 4.90 11.83
CA LEU A 46 3.12 5.57 12.31
C LEU A 46 3.05 7.01 11.78
N ARG A 47 4.12 7.79 11.96
CA ARG A 47 4.13 9.21 11.64
C ARG A 47 4.17 9.53 10.14
N CYS A 48 4.79 8.65 9.35
CA CYS A 48 4.96 8.83 7.92
C CYS A 48 3.88 8.11 7.09
N VAL A 49 2.80 7.61 7.72
CA VAL A 49 1.73 6.90 7.01
C VAL A 49 1.14 7.72 5.87
N PRO A 50 0.79 9.01 6.03
CA PRO A 50 0.31 9.81 4.91
C PRO A 50 1.27 9.90 3.74
N GLN A 51 2.57 10.01 4.01
CA GLN A 51 3.61 10.17 3.00
C GLN A 51 3.80 8.88 2.20
N VAL A 52 3.89 7.74 2.88
CA VAL A 52 4.13 6.43 2.24
C VAL A 52 2.86 5.90 1.58
N HIS A 53 1.75 5.82 2.32
CA HIS A 53 0.50 5.32 1.73
C HIS A 53 -0.08 6.30 0.70
N GLY A 54 0.28 7.57 0.76
CA GLY A 54 -0.20 8.59 -0.17
C GLY A 54 0.25 8.35 -1.61
N ILE A 55 1.54 8.08 -1.82
CA ILE A 55 2.03 7.75 -3.17
C ILE A 55 1.46 6.42 -3.66
N VAL A 56 1.34 5.41 -2.78
CA VAL A 56 0.71 4.14 -3.16
C VAL A 56 -0.74 4.33 -3.61
N HIS A 57 -1.51 5.19 -2.92
CA HIS A 57 -2.88 5.51 -3.34
C HIS A 57 -2.92 6.14 -4.73
N GLU A 58 -2.03 7.08 -5.02
CA GLU A 58 -1.94 7.71 -6.35
C GLU A 58 -1.49 6.69 -7.42
N THR A 59 -0.55 5.80 -7.10
CA THR A 59 -0.13 4.70 -8.00
C THR A 59 -1.29 3.79 -8.33
N VAL A 60 -2.10 3.37 -7.35
CA VAL A 60 -3.28 2.54 -7.60
C VAL A 60 -4.27 3.23 -8.55
N GLU A 61 -4.56 4.52 -8.35
CA GLU A 61 -5.46 5.26 -9.24
C GLU A 61 -4.88 5.42 -10.66
N PHE A 62 -3.57 5.68 -10.78
CA PHE A 62 -2.87 5.70 -12.07
C PHE A 62 -2.99 4.35 -12.80
N CYS A 63 -2.70 3.25 -12.08
CA CYS A 63 -2.76 1.90 -12.63
C CYS A 63 -4.17 1.55 -13.08
N LYS A 64 -5.15 1.82 -12.22
CA LYS A 64 -6.57 1.65 -12.52
C LYS A 64 -6.96 2.42 -13.79
N GLY A 65 -6.48 3.64 -13.97
CA GLY A 65 -6.76 4.44 -15.16
C GLY A 65 -6.26 3.81 -16.47
N ILE A 66 -5.07 3.19 -16.46
CA ILE A 66 -4.53 2.46 -17.62
C ILE A 66 -5.31 1.18 -17.86
N ILE A 67 -5.45 0.33 -16.83
CA ILE A 67 -6.14 -0.95 -16.95
C ILE A 67 -7.61 -0.77 -17.36
N THR A 68 -8.29 0.25 -16.85
CA THR A 68 -9.68 0.56 -17.25
C THR A 68 -9.75 0.91 -18.73
N ARG A 69 -8.81 1.69 -19.26
CA ARG A 69 -8.76 1.98 -20.71
C ARG A 69 -8.49 0.72 -21.51
N GLU A 70 -7.50 -0.07 -21.10
CA GLU A 70 -7.13 -1.32 -21.77
C GLU A 70 -8.30 -2.32 -21.86
N LEU A 71 -9.03 -2.50 -20.75
CA LEU A 71 -10.21 -3.37 -20.69
C LEU A 71 -11.34 -2.94 -21.63
N ASN A 72 -11.36 -1.68 -22.06
CA ASN A 72 -12.36 -1.12 -22.98
C ASN A 72 -11.77 -0.80 -24.36
N SER A 73 -10.54 -1.24 -24.65
CA SER A 73 -9.89 -1.07 -25.95
C SER A 73 -10.19 -2.25 -26.87
N ALA A 74 -10.20 -2.01 -28.19
CA ALA A 74 -10.15 -3.08 -29.18
C ALA A 74 -8.70 -3.57 -29.33
N THR A 75 -8.35 -4.62 -28.57
CA THR A 75 -7.00 -5.22 -28.53
C THR A 75 -6.82 -6.40 -29.49
N ASP A 76 -7.79 -6.65 -30.38
CA ASP A 76 -7.72 -7.72 -31.37
C ASP A 76 -6.94 -7.27 -32.63
N ASN A 77 -6.65 -8.22 -33.52
CA ASN A 77 -6.06 -7.97 -34.82
C ASN A 77 -6.46 -9.06 -35.85
N PRO A 78 -6.94 -8.69 -37.06
CA PRO A 78 -7.09 -7.34 -37.59
C PRO A 78 -8.32 -6.60 -37.05
N LEU A 79 -8.29 -5.28 -37.11
CA LEU A 79 -9.45 -4.45 -36.80
C LEU A 79 -10.32 -4.26 -38.04
N ILE A 80 -11.63 -4.35 -37.85
CA ILE A 80 -12.64 -4.15 -38.89
C ILE A 80 -13.29 -2.79 -38.68
N PHE A 81 -13.29 -1.94 -39.70
CA PHE A 81 -13.90 -0.61 -39.72
C PHE A 81 -15.02 -0.59 -40.79
N PRO A 82 -16.25 -1.00 -40.46
CA PRO A 82 -17.33 -1.18 -41.44
C PRO A 82 -17.70 0.11 -42.16
N ASP A 83 -17.78 1.23 -41.45
CA ASP A 83 -18.15 2.54 -42.00
C ASP A 83 -17.13 3.07 -43.03
N GLN A 84 -15.90 2.53 -43.00
CA GLN A 84 -14.81 2.88 -43.91
C GLN A 84 -14.55 1.77 -44.94
N GLU A 85 -15.29 0.66 -44.86
CA GLU A 85 -15.05 -0.57 -45.64
C GLU A 85 -13.60 -1.05 -45.57
N GLN A 86 -12.96 -0.92 -44.40
CA GLN A 86 -11.54 -1.23 -44.19
C GLN A 86 -11.30 -2.36 -43.20
N ILE A 87 -10.26 -3.14 -43.47
CA ILE A 87 -9.67 -4.11 -42.54
C ILE A 87 -8.21 -3.69 -42.34
N ILE A 88 -7.84 -3.37 -41.11
CA ILE A 88 -6.52 -2.84 -40.77
C ILE A 88 -5.79 -3.84 -39.86
N SER A 89 -4.63 -4.29 -40.31
CA SER A 89 -3.69 -5.04 -39.45
C SER A 89 -2.83 -4.05 -38.65
N GLY A 90 -2.75 -4.23 -37.34
CA GLY A 90 -2.03 -3.37 -36.41
C GLY A 90 -1.47 -4.16 -35.22
N GLY A 91 -1.10 -3.44 -34.16
CA GLY A 91 -0.41 -4.00 -32.99
C GLY A 91 -1.17 -3.85 -31.66
N ASN A 92 -2.48 -3.61 -31.69
CA ASN A 92 -3.26 -3.34 -30.47
C ASN A 92 -3.31 -4.53 -29.48
N PHE A 93 -2.91 -5.73 -29.90
CA PHE A 93 -2.77 -6.90 -29.03
C PHE A 93 -1.54 -6.82 -28.11
N HIS A 94 -0.61 -5.88 -28.33
CA HIS A 94 0.62 -5.81 -27.56
C HIS A 94 0.37 -5.31 -26.14
N GLY A 95 0.57 -6.19 -25.15
CA GLY A 95 0.28 -5.94 -23.73
C GLY A 95 1.28 -5.05 -22.99
N GLU A 96 1.93 -4.09 -23.67
CA GLU A 96 2.98 -3.26 -23.03
C GLU A 96 2.40 -2.40 -21.90
N TYR A 97 1.21 -1.82 -22.13
CA TYR A 97 0.51 -1.00 -21.16
C TYR A 97 0.19 -1.76 -19.86
N PRO A 98 -0.51 -2.91 -19.89
CA PRO A 98 -0.74 -3.69 -18.68
C PRO A 98 0.56 -4.21 -18.06
N ALA A 99 1.56 -4.62 -18.85
CA ALA A 99 2.83 -5.11 -18.30
C ALA A 99 3.56 -4.05 -17.45
N LYS A 100 3.82 -2.87 -18.03
CA LYS A 100 4.53 -1.77 -17.34
C LYS A 100 3.80 -1.30 -16.09
N VAL A 101 2.47 -1.18 -16.18
CA VAL A 101 1.68 -0.61 -15.11
C VAL A 101 1.51 -1.58 -13.94
N LEU A 102 1.46 -2.88 -14.20
CA LEU A 102 1.38 -3.91 -13.15
C LEU A 102 2.72 -4.09 -12.42
N ASP A 103 3.86 -3.96 -13.12
CA ASP A 103 5.16 -3.89 -12.45
C ASP A 103 5.25 -2.67 -11.51
N TYR A 104 4.76 -1.50 -11.96
CA TYR A 104 4.72 -0.31 -11.12
C TYR A 104 3.79 -0.49 -9.91
N LEU A 105 2.65 -1.17 -10.10
CA LEU A 105 1.74 -1.51 -9.02
C LEU A 105 2.37 -2.47 -8.00
N ALA A 106 3.13 -3.47 -8.45
CA ALA A 106 3.81 -4.43 -7.57
C ALA A 106 4.74 -3.73 -6.59
N ILE A 107 5.55 -2.77 -7.08
CA ILE A 107 6.44 -1.94 -6.25
C ILE A 107 5.63 -1.19 -5.18
N ALA A 108 4.50 -0.58 -5.56
CA ALA A 108 3.68 0.20 -4.64
C ALA A 108 2.98 -0.67 -3.57
N VAL A 109 2.47 -1.85 -3.95
CA VAL A 109 1.85 -2.80 -3.02
C VAL A 109 2.88 -3.32 -2.00
N GLN A 110 4.11 -3.55 -2.43
CA GLN A 110 5.17 -4.02 -1.54
C GLN A 110 5.50 -3.00 -0.43
N GLU A 111 5.47 -1.70 -0.71
CA GLU A 111 5.68 -0.68 0.33
C GLU A 111 4.60 -0.73 1.42
N LEU A 112 3.34 -1.01 1.06
CA LEU A 112 2.26 -1.19 2.05
C LEU A 112 2.48 -2.43 2.91
N ALA A 113 2.90 -3.53 2.31
CA ALA A 113 3.19 -4.77 3.02
C ALA A 113 4.34 -4.57 4.01
N GLN A 114 5.44 -3.95 3.56
CA GLN A 114 6.59 -3.58 4.39
C GLN A 114 6.19 -2.64 5.53
N MET A 115 5.34 -1.65 5.29
CA MET A 115 4.84 -0.75 6.34
C MET A 115 3.98 -1.49 7.37
N SER A 116 3.12 -2.40 6.91
CA SER A 116 2.24 -3.19 7.78
C SER A 116 3.05 -4.11 8.69
N GLU A 117 4.01 -4.84 8.13
CA GLU A 117 4.86 -5.76 8.88
C GLU A 117 5.74 -5.03 9.90
N ARG A 118 6.33 -3.88 9.55
CA ARG A 118 7.08 -3.07 10.52
C ARG A 118 6.22 -2.51 11.66
N ARG A 119 4.91 -2.29 11.43
CA ARG A 119 3.96 -1.95 12.50
C ARG A 119 3.63 -3.17 13.36
N LEU A 120 3.48 -4.36 12.76
CA LEU A 120 3.30 -5.60 13.51
C LEU A 120 4.49 -5.86 14.42
N GLU A 121 5.72 -5.77 13.90
CA GLU A 121 6.93 -5.93 14.71
C GLU A 121 6.96 -4.95 15.88
N ARG A 122 6.64 -3.68 15.62
CA ARG A 122 6.55 -2.67 16.68
C ARG A 122 5.55 -3.07 17.77
N LEU A 123 4.39 -3.63 17.42
CA LEU A 123 3.35 -4.02 18.37
C LEU A 123 3.79 -5.20 19.23
N VAL A 124 4.34 -6.24 18.61
CA VAL A 124 4.69 -7.49 19.31
C VAL A 124 5.98 -7.40 20.12
N ASN A 125 6.82 -6.40 19.85
CA ASN A 125 8.07 -6.18 20.56
C ASN A 125 7.89 -5.27 21.78
N HIS A 126 8.09 -5.82 22.98
CA HIS A 126 7.94 -5.11 24.25
C HIS A 126 8.74 -3.82 24.32
N GLU A 127 9.98 -3.82 23.85
CA GLU A 127 10.87 -2.65 23.89
C GLU A 127 10.35 -1.50 23.01
N LEU A 128 9.56 -1.81 21.98
CA LEU A 128 9.06 -0.84 21.03
C LEU A 128 7.63 -0.37 21.34
N SER A 129 6.77 -1.26 21.86
CA SER A 129 5.37 -0.96 22.18
C SER A 129 5.11 -0.64 23.65
N GLY A 130 5.93 -1.17 24.57
CA GLY A 130 5.62 -1.23 26.01
C GLY A 130 4.51 -2.24 26.36
N LEU A 131 4.03 -3.02 25.39
CA LEU A 131 3.02 -4.08 25.60
C LEU A 131 3.70 -5.40 25.96
N PRO A 132 2.96 -6.40 26.49
CA PRO A 132 3.53 -7.73 26.70
C PRO A 132 4.14 -8.30 25.41
N THR A 133 5.32 -8.94 25.53
CA THR A 133 6.01 -9.57 24.39
C THR A 133 5.08 -10.51 23.64
N PHE A 134 5.03 -10.40 22.32
CA PHE A 134 4.13 -11.14 21.42
C PHE A 134 2.64 -11.01 21.75
N LEU A 135 2.26 -9.95 22.48
CA LEU A 135 0.89 -9.65 22.89
C LEU A 135 0.23 -10.78 23.69
N THR A 136 1.02 -11.55 24.45
CA THR A 136 0.53 -12.60 25.35
C THR A 136 0.60 -12.19 26.82
N ARG A 137 -0.45 -12.51 27.59
CA ARG A 137 -0.47 -12.28 29.04
C ARG A 137 0.39 -13.28 29.81
N PHE A 138 0.59 -14.48 29.26
CA PHE A 138 1.29 -15.59 29.91
C PHE A 138 2.48 -16.04 29.04
N GLY A 139 3.47 -15.16 28.89
CA GLY A 139 4.71 -15.47 28.17
C GLY A 139 5.46 -16.67 28.77
N GLY A 140 6.20 -17.40 27.94
CA GLY A 140 6.91 -18.62 28.32
C GLY A 140 6.05 -19.89 28.27
N LEU A 141 4.74 -19.78 28.51
CA LEU A 141 3.78 -20.86 28.25
C LEU A 141 3.06 -20.68 26.91
N ASN A 142 2.70 -19.43 26.57
CA ASN A 142 2.03 -19.09 25.33
C ASN A 142 2.94 -18.27 24.41
N SER A 143 2.93 -18.61 23.13
CA SER A 143 3.73 -17.94 22.08
C SER A 143 3.09 -16.66 21.54
N GLY A 144 1.80 -16.41 21.82
CA GLY A 144 1.07 -15.25 21.30
C GLY A 144 1.21 -15.10 19.78
N PHE A 145 1.59 -13.92 19.32
CA PHE A 145 1.76 -13.57 17.90
C PHE A 145 3.16 -13.87 17.33
N MET A 146 4.02 -14.59 18.06
CA MET A 146 5.39 -14.87 17.61
C MET A 146 5.44 -15.50 16.20
N THR A 147 4.68 -16.58 15.97
CA THR A 147 4.65 -17.25 14.66
C THR A 147 4.00 -16.39 13.57
N ILE A 148 3.04 -15.54 13.93
CA ILE A 148 2.40 -14.62 13.00
C ILE A 148 3.40 -13.58 12.50
N GLN A 149 4.26 -13.05 13.38
CA GLN A 149 5.32 -12.11 12.99
C GLN A 149 6.33 -12.76 12.03
N LEU A 150 6.73 -14.01 12.28
CA LEU A 150 7.59 -14.77 11.37
C LEU A 150 6.96 -14.96 9.99
N CYS A 151 5.68 -15.32 9.95
CA CYS A 151 4.94 -15.47 8.70
C CYS A 151 4.86 -14.13 7.93
N ALA A 152 4.52 -13.03 8.62
CA ALA A 152 4.47 -11.71 8.00
C ALA A 152 5.83 -11.27 7.43
N ALA A 153 6.92 -11.50 8.17
CA ALA A 153 8.28 -11.20 7.72
C ALA A 153 8.66 -12.02 6.48
N SER A 154 8.28 -13.31 6.44
CA SER A 154 8.50 -14.18 5.28
C SER A 154 7.78 -13.66 4.03
N LEU A 155 6.48 -13.34 4.15
CA LEU A 155 5.67 -12.84 3.03
C LEU A 155 6.21 -11.51 2.48
N VAL A 156 6.58 -10.58 3.37
CA VAL A 156 7.16 -9.30 2.95
C VAL A 156 8.53 -9.50 2.30
N SER A 157 9.33 -10.47 2.75
CA SER A 157 10.61 -10.78 2.12
C SER A 157 10.43 -11.35 0.71
N GLU A 158 9.48 -12.26 0.52
CA GLU A 158 9.15 -12.82 -0.79
C GLU A 158 8.74 -11.74 -1.80
N ASN A 159 7.88 -10.81 -1.38
CA ASN A 159 7.46 -9.69 -2.22
C ASN A 159 8.64 -8.84 -2.75
N LYS A 160 9.77 -8.75 -2.03
CA LYS A 160 10.94 -7.97 -2.51
C LYS A 160 11.49 -8.56 -3.80
N VAL A 161 11.45 -9.88 -3.94
CA VAL A 161 11.88 -10.59 -5.14
C VAL A 161 10.80 -10.47 -6.24
N LEU A 162 9.53 -10.60 -5.87
CA LEU A 162 8.39 -10.49 -6.80
C LEU A 162 8.23 -9.08 -7.40
N CYS A 163 8.88 -8.05 -6.86
CA CYS A 163 8.88 -6.70 -7.42
C CYS A 163 9.87 -6.51 -8.58
N HIS A 164 10.63 -7.54 -8.97
CA HIS A 164 11.46 -7.45 -10.16
C HIS A 164 10.57 -7.27 -11.41
N PRO A 165 10.76 -6.19 -12.20
CA PRO A 165 9.84 -5.86 -13.28
C PRO A 165 9.92 -6.89 -14.40
N SER A 166 8.81 -7.59 -14.66
CA SER A 166 8.76 -8.60 -15.72
C SER A 166 8.75 -7.96 -17.11
N SER A 167 8.21 -6.75 -17.23
CA SER A 167 8.17 -5.99 -18.50
C SER A 167 9.54 -5.50 -18.98
N ALA A 168 10.61 -5.71 -18.20
CA ALA A 168 11.96 -5.35 -18.63
C ALA A 168 12.64 -6.44 -19.48
N ASP A 169 12.04 -7.63 -19.56
CA ASP A 169 12.61 -8.78 -20.28
C ASP A 169 12.48 -8.62 -21.81
N SER A 170 11.30 -8.24 -22.30
CA SER A 170 11.03 -7.95 -23.72
C SER A 170 9.76 -7.14 -23.93
#